data_AF-A0AAE2CIH8-F1
#
_entry.id   AF-A0AAE2CIH8-F1
#
_cell.length_a   1.000
_cell.length_b   1.000
_cell.length_c   1.000
_cell.angle_alpha   90.00
_cell.angle_beta   90.00
_cell.angle_gamma   90.00
#
_symmetry.space_group_name_H-M   'P 1'
#
loop_
_entity.id
_entity.type
_entity.pdbx_description
1 polymer ?
#
loop_
_entity_poly.entity_id
_entity_poly.type
_entity_poly.pdbx_seq_one_letter_code
_entity_poly.pdbx_strand_id
1 'polypeptide(L)'
;MVCMVARTGRHLQRYNQDHRLVVGCIPYRYKNGKKGCSPEDDEELEVLVISSKKSEAMMFPKGGWEVDESVEEAASRESLEEAGVLGNVECELGRWIFKSKRSEVYHQGFMFPLLVTQQLDLWPEKAARKREWMSVDEAREACGQWWMKEALDILPSSTSPSPSSTSTTFVAVTLLHNCRPPPSPLLQPFPLLQILGRFDLPGYDAKELSMERSQSRQNKKKTLS
;
A
#
# COMPACT_ATOMS: atom_id res chain seq x y z
N MET A 1 4.93 -3.25 34.18
CA MET A 1 4.64 -2.22 33.16
C MET A 1 5.65 -2.40 32.05
N VAL A 2 5.24 -2.91 30.89
CA VAL A 2 6.16 -3.10 29.75
C VAL A 2 6.47 -1.71 29.19
N CYS A 3 7.75 -1.35 29.12
CA CYS A 3 8.18 -0.07 28.56
C CYS A 3 7.98 -0.13 27.04
N MET A 4 6.94 0.53 26.53
CA MET A 4 6.72 0.68 25.09
C MET A 4 7.58 1.84 24.59
N VAL A 5 8.65 1.53 23.84
CA VAL A 5 9.58 2.52 23.29
C VAL A 5 9.47 2.48 21.77
N ALA A 6 9.32 3.65 21.15
CA ALA A 6 9.28 3.77 19.70
C ALA A 6 10.64 3.40 19.10
N ARG A 7 10.65 2.76 17.92
CA ARG A 7 11.90 2.53 17.20
C ARG A 7 12.53 3.86 16.79
N THR A 8 13.86 3.91 16.84
CA THR A 8 14.62 5.11 16.47
C THR A 8 15.80 4.77 15.59
N GLY A 9 16.22 5.74 14.78
CA GLY A 9 17.32 5.58 13.82
C GLY A 9 16.84 5.29 12.40
N ARG A 10 17.82 5.07 11.51
CA ARG A 10 17.58 4.80 10.07
C ARG A 10 18.46 3.68 9.49
N HIS A 11 19.23 3.01 10.34
CA HIS A 11 20.24 2.04 9.92
C HIS A 11 19.64 0.75 9.34
N LEU A 12 18.45 0.36 9.81
CA LEU A 12 17.70 -0.80 9.31
C LEU A 12 16.67 -0.44 8.24
N GLN A 13 16.54 0.84 7.86
CA GLN A 13 15.48 1.24 6.95
C GLN A 13 15.78 0.87 5.50
N ARG A 14 14.74 0.51 4.77
CA ARG A 14 14.81 0.14 3.35
C ARG A 14 14.78 1.36 2.44
N TYR A 15 15.45 1.23 1.30
CA TYR A 15 15.55 2.25 0.26
C TYR A 15 15.37 1.61 -1.12
N ASN A 16 14.73 2.31 -2.04
CA ASN A 16 14.58 1.94 -3.45
C ASN A 16 14.93 3.15 -4.32
N GLN A 17 15.94 3.06 -5.19
CA GLN A 17 16.36 4.16 -6.07
C GLN A 17 16.47 5.52 -5.31
N ASP A 18 17.15 5.50 -4.17
CA ASP A 18 17.32 6.64 -3.23
C ASP A 18 16.03 7.13 -2.52
N HIS A 19 14.88 6.51 -2.78
CA HIS A 19 13.65 6.74 -2.04
C HIS A 19 13.61 5.86 -0.79
N ARG A 20 13.59 6.50 0.39
CA ARG A 20 13.28 5.79 1.64
C ARG A 20 11.88 5.18 1.55
N LEU A 21 11.78 3.90 1.86
CA LEU A 21 10.50 3.20 1.92
C LEU A 21 9.81 3.52 3.25
N VAL A 22 8.57 3.98 3.15
CA VAL A 22 7.73 4.38 4.28
C VAL A 22 6.48 3.53 4.25
N VAL A 23 6.05 3.07 5.41
CA VAL A 23 4.83 2.28 5.55
C VAL A 23 3.94 2.94 6.58
N GLY A 24 2.63 2.91 6.34
CA GLY A 24 1.65 3.45 7.27
C GLY A 24 0.29 2.77 7.14
N CYS A 25 -0.60 3.15 8.04
CA CYS A 25 -1.99 2.71 8.02
C CYS A 25 -2.95 3.87 7.97
N ILE A 26 -4.16 3.64 7.46
CA ILE A 26 -5.35 4.42 7.79
C ILE A 26 -6.11 3.60 8.83
N PRO A 27 -5.95 3.87 10.13
CA PRO A 27 -6.70 3.18 11.16
C PRO A 27 -8.17 3.62 11.07
N TYR A 28 -9.10 2.68 11.10
CA TYR A 28 -10.52 2.98 11.02
C TYR A 28 -11.34 2.11 11.98
N ARG A 29 -12.58 2.56 12.25
CA ARG A 29 -13.59 1.83 13.02
C ARG A 29 -15.00 2.22 12.55
N TYR A 30 -15.98 1.40 12.91
CA TYR A 30 -17.40 1.71 12.72
C TYR A 30 -18.00 2.22 14.04
N LYS A 31 -18.69 3.38 14.03
CA LYS A 31 -19.29 4.01 15.23
C LYS A 31 -20.17 3.06 16.04
N ASN A 32 -20.97 2.24 15.36
CA ASN A 32 -21.92 1.32 15.99
C ASN A 32 -21.38 -0.12 16.14
N GLY A 33 -20.09 -0.36 15.85
CA GLY A 33 -19.48 -1.69 15.93
C GLY A 33 -20.05 -2.72 14.95
N LYS A 34 -20.96 -2.31 14.05
CA LYS A 34 -21.48 -3.10 12.96
C LYS A 34 -21.06 -2.45 11.66
N LYS A 35 -20.46 -3.24 10.79
CA LYS A 35 -20.35 -2.92 9.38
C LYS A 35 -21.76 -3.04 8.82
N GLY A 36 -22.43 -1.94 8.53
CA GLY A 36 -23.78 -2.04 8.01
C GLY A 36 -23.80 -2.62 6.58
N CYS A 37 -24.99 -3.00 6.15
CA CYS A 37 -25.22 -3.71 4.89
C CYS A 37 -25.72 -2.80 3.77
N SER A 38 -25.64 -1.48 3.95
CA SER A 38 -26.18 -0.45 3.06
C SER A 38 -25.11 0.58 2.66
N PRO A 39 -25.27 1.28 1.53
CA PRO A 39 -24.35 2.34 1.11
C PRO A 39 -24.31 3.55 2.06
N GLU A 40 -25.30 3.67 2.95
CA GLU A 40 -25.42 4.76 3.93
C GLU A 40 -24.48 4.56 5.13
N ASP A 41 -23.89 3.36 5.25
CA ASP A 41 -22.96 2.99 6.33
C ASP A 41 -21.56 3.60 6.20
N ASP A 42 -21.25 4.24 5.06
CA ASP A 42 -20.04 5.04 4.88
C ASP A 42 -20.03 6.26 5.83
N GLU A 43 -21.19 6.77 6.27
CA GLU A 43 -21.30 7.83 7.28
C GLU A 43 -20.96 7.35 8.71
N GLU A 44 -20.97 6.03 8.94
CA GLU A 44 -20.61 5.43 10.23
C GLU A 44 -19.11 5.11 10.33
N LEU A 45 -18.36 5.26 9.23
CA LEU A 45 -16.92 5.01 9.17
C LEU A 45 -16.13 6.20 9.76
N GLU A 46 -15.38 5.93 10.82
CA GLU A 46 -14.42 6.88 11.38
C GLU A 46 -13.00 6.43 11.09
N VAL A 47 -12.14 7.38 10.78
CA VAL A 47 -10.70 7.18 10.61
C VAL A 47 -9.94 7.92 11.72
N LEU A 48 -8.82 7.34 12.14
CA LEU A 48 -7.94 7.95 13.11
C LEU A 48 -6.81 8.71 12.39
N VAL A 49 -6.73 10.00 12.67
CA VAL A 49 -5.63 10.85 12.24
C VAL A 49 -4.79 11.28 13.43
N ILE A 50 -3.54 11.61 13.17
CA ILE A 50 -2.60 12.12 14.18
C ILE A 50 -1.97 13.43 13.75
N SER A 51 -1.64 14.27 14.73
CA SER A 51 -0.88 15.50 14.48
C SER A 51 0.56 15.17 14.08
N SER A 52 1.17 16.02 13.27
CA SER A 52 2.63 15.97 13.06
C SER A 52 3.40 16.41 14.32
N LYS A 53 4.60 15.86 14.55
CA LYS A 53 5.45 16.21 15.72
C LYS A 53 5.80 17.70 15.84
N LYS A 54 5.81 18.42 14.71
CA LYS A 54 6.33 19.81 14.62
C LYS A 54 5.28 20.82 14.15
N SER A 55 4.07 20.37 13.83
CA SER A 55 3.02 21.19 13.22
C SER A 55 1.67 20.61 13.55
N GLU A 56 0.62 21.42 13.56
CA GLU A 56 -0.76 20.94 13.78
C GLU A 56 -1.38 20.24 12.56
N ALA A 57 -0.66 20.14 11.45
CA ALA A 57 -1.11 19.38 10.28
C ALA A 57 -1.39 17.92 10.64
N MET A 58 -2.60 17.46 10.31
CA MET A 58 -3.07 16.09 10.52
C MET A 58 -2.58 15.17 9.40
N MET A 59 -2.31 13.92 9.76
CA MET A 59 -1.82 12.89 8.87
C MET A 59 -2.11 11.49 9.42
N PHE A 60 -1.93 10.47 8.58
CA PHE A 60 -1.97 9.08 8.98
C PHE A 60 -0.67 8.61 9.67
N PRO A 61 -0.74 7.66 10.62
CA PRO A 61 0.45 7.05 11.23
C PRO A 61 1.30 6.34 10.18
N LYS A 62 2.59 6.69 10.13
CA LYS A 62 3.53 6.11 9.17
C LYS A 62 4.99 6.34 9.56
N GLY A 63 5.85 5.40 9.23
CA GLY A 63 7.28 5.54 9.43
C GLY A 63 8.12 4.62 8.56
N GLY A 64 9.36 4.37 8.96
CA GLY A 64 10.31 3.69 8.07
C GLY A 64 10.08 2.19 8.06
N TRP A 65 10.10 1.57 6.88
CA TRP A 65 10.08 0.11 6.79
C TRP A 65 11.48 -0.44 7.06
N GLU A 66 11.61 -1.27 8.10
CA GLU A 66 12.89 -1.88 8.47
C GLU A 66 13.13 -3.24 7.79
N VAL A 67 14.38 -3.71 7.80
CA VAL A 67 14.78 -4.96 7.11
C VAL A 67 14.38 -6.22 7.84
N ASP A 68 14.13 -6.13 9.15
CA ASP A 68 13.82 -7.24 10.06
C ASP A 68 12.32 -7.52 10.22
N GLU A 69 11.46 -6.84 9.45
CA GLU A 69 10.01 -6.93 9.53
C GLU A 69 9.35 -7.02 8.13
N SER A 70 8.17 -7.63 8.08
CA SER A 70 7.27 -7.57 6.94
C SER A 70 6.70 -6.15 6.76
N VAL A 71 6.07 -5.88 5.61
CA VAL A 71 5.44 -4.58 5.37
C VAL A 71 4.24 -4.38 6.31
N GLU A 72 3.46 -5.42 6.56
CA GLU A 72 2.30 -5.40 7.47
C GLU A 72 2.73 -5.27 8.93
N GLU A 73 3.80 -5.94 9.34
CA GLU A 73 4.40 -5.80 10.66
C GLU A 73 4.88 -4.36 10.90
N ALA A 74 5.53 -3.76 9.90
CA ALA A 74 5.92 -2.35 9.94
C ALA A 74 4.70 -1.43 10.09
N ALA A 75 3.64 -1.67 9.31
CA ALA A 75 2.40 -0.88 9.36
C ALA A 75 1.73 -0.94 10.74
N SER A 76 1.67 -2.13 11.33
CA SER A 76 1.14 -2.36 12.68
C SER A 76 1.98 -1.68 13.75
N ARG A 77 3.32 -1.83 13.68
CA ARG A 77 4.27 -1.19 14.59
C ARG A 77 4.14 0.33 14.57
N GLU A 78 4.14 0.95 13.39
CA GLU A 78 4.03 2.41 13.25
C GLU A 78 2.68 2.94 13.78
N SER A 79 1.60 2.18 13.60
CA SER A 79 0.28 2.52 14.15
C SER A 79 0.25 2.47 15.68
N LEU A 80 0.93 1.47 16.27
CA LEU A 80 1.11 1.37 17.71
C LEU A 80 1.97 2.52 18.25
N GLU A 81 3.12 2.78 17.62
CA GLU A 81 4.08 3.76 18.09
C GLU A 81 3.56 5.19 17.99
N GLU A 82 3.00 5.58 16.84
CA GLU A 82 2.58 6.95 16.58
C GLU A 82 1.18 7.26 17.10
N ALA A 83 0.25 6.29 17.05
CA ALA A 83 -1.17 6.51 17.37
C ALA A 83 -1.70 5.69 18.56
N GLY A 84 -0.95 4.69 19.02
CA GLY A 84 -1.35 3.85 20.15
C GLY A 84 -2.55 2.98 19.84
N VAL A 85 -2.66 2.47 18.61
CA VAL A 85 -3.73 1.56 18.20
C VAL A 85 -3.18 0.22 17.72
N LEU A 86 -3.96 -0.82 17.96
CA LEU A 86 -3.74 -2.19 17.50
C LEU A 86 -4.97 -2.62 16.70
N GLY A 87 -4.77 -3.50 15.73
CA GLY A 87 -5.84 -3.90 14.83
C GLY A 87 -5.40 -4.91 13.78
N ASN A 88 -6.34 -5.23 12.90
CA ASN A 88 -6.08 -6.08 11.74
C ASN A 88 -5.64 -5.20 10.56
N VAL A 89 -4.41 -5.40 10.09
CA VAL A 89 -3.92 -4.78 8.86
C VAL A 89 -4.55 -5.53 7.68
N GLU A 90 -5.23 -4.81 6.80
CA GLU A 90 -5.90 -5.40 5.62
C GLU A 90 -5.02 -5.29 4.37
N CYS A 91 -5.58 -5.59 3.19
CA CYS A 91 -4.86 -5.53 1.93
C CYS A 91 -4.36 -4.11 1.61
N GLU A 92 -3.21 -4.00 0.93
CA GLU A 92 -2.60 -2.73 0.52
C GLU A 92 -3.61 -1.84 -0.23
N LEU A 93 -3.79 -0.59 0.24
CA LEU A 93 -4.62 0.42 -0.45
C LEU A 93 -3.93 0.93 -1.72
N GLY A 94 -2.62 1.07 -1.64
CA GLY A 94 -1.82 1.54 -2.76
C GLY A 94 -0.44 2.03 -2.37
N ARG A 95 0.24 2.58 -3.37
CA ARG A 95 1.61 3.09 -3.28
C ARG A 95 1.68 4.49 -3.84
N TRP A 96 2.33 5.38 -3.11
CA TRP A 96 2.49 6.78 -3.52
C TRP A 96 3.93 7.23 -3.38
N ILE A 97 4.38 8.04 -4.33
CA ILE A 97 5.65 8.76 -4.21
C ILE A 97 5.33 10.18 -3.76
N PHE A 98 5.85 10.58 -2.61
CA PHE A 98 5.61 11.92 -2.07
C PHE A 98 6.88 12.55 -1.52
N LYS A 99 6.93 13.88 -1.57
CA LYS A 99 8.09 14.66 -1.13
C LYS A 99 8.18 14.70 0.38
N SER A 100 9.39 14.57 0.92
CA SER A 100 9.66 14.82 2.33
C SER A 100 9.38 16.28 2.70
N LYS A 101 8.77 16.52 3.86
CA LYS A 101 8.61 17.88 4.39
C LYS A 101 9.94 18.55 4.78
N ARG A 102 11.02 17.77 4.98
CA ARG A 102 12.30 18.25 5.55
C ARG A 102 13.44 18.32 4.52
N SER A 103 13.23 17.81 3.32
CA SER A 103 14.29 17.65 2.33
C SER A 103 13.69 17.55 0.93
N GLU A 104 14.49 17.81 -0.09
CA GLU A 104 14.13 17.58 -1.50
C GLU A 104 14.03 16.09 -1.88
N VAL A 105 14.22 15.18 -0.91
CA VAL A 105 14.12 13.72 -1.10
C VAL A 105 12.65 13.28 -1.14
N TYR A 106 12.36 12.35 -2.04
CA TYR A 106 11.07 11.68 -2.15
C TYR A 106 11.04 10.36 -1.38
N HIS A 107 9.87 10.01 -0.86
CA HIS A 107 9.59 8.76 -0.19
C HIS A 107 8.61 7.94 -1.02
N GLN A 108 8.77 6.62 -1.00
CA GLN A 108 7.79 5.69 -1.54
C GLN A 108 6.99 5.13 -0.36
N GLY A 109 5.73 5.52 -0.26
CA GLY A 109 4.78 5.13 0.78
C GLY A 109 3.94 3.94 0.38
N PHE A 110 3.78 2.97 1.28
CA PHE A 110 2.80 1.89 1.21
C PHE A 110 1.76 2.11 2.31
N MET A 111 0.49 2.17 1.95
CA MET A 111 -0.59 2.41 2.92
C MET A 111 -1.55 1.24 2.97
N PHE A 112 -2.00 0.93 4.18
CA PHE A 112 -2.90 -0.18 4.46
C PHE A 112 -4.10 0.30 5.29
N PRO A 113 -5.30 -0.28 5.13
CA PRO A 113 -6.36 -0.11 6.10
C PRO A 113 -5.94 -0.85 7.39
N LEU A 114 -6.28 -0.29 8.54
CA LEU A 114 -6.14 -0.99 9.81
C LEU A 114 -7.47 -0.93 10.57
N LEU A 115 -8.16 -2.06 10.64
CA LEU A 115 -9.37 -2.18 11.44
C LEU A 115 -8.99 -2.20 12.92
N VAL A 116 -9.25 -1.11 13.63
CA VAL A 116 -8.83 -0.95 15.02
C VAL A 116 -9.63 -1.88 15.93
N THR A 117 -8.92 -2.76 16.64
CA THR A 117 -9.50 -3.65 17.65
C THR A 117 -9.23 -3.14 19.07
N GLN A 118 -8.15 -2.38 19.27
CA GLN A 118 -7.80 -1.82 20.57
C GLN A 118 -7.14 -0.46 20.43
N GLN A 119 -7.53 0.47 21.29
CA GLN A 119 -6.89 1.77 21.46
C GLN A 119 -6.27 1.84 22.87
N LEU A 120 -4.97 2.14 22.95
CA LEU A 120 -4.23 2.20 24.20
C LEU A 120 -4.27 3.60 24.82
N ASP A 121 -4.34 3.68 26.14
CA ASP A 121 -4.27 4.95 26.87
C ASP A 121 -2.86 5.53 26.94
N LEU A 122 -1.84 4.67 26.96
CA LEU A 122 -0.43 5.03 26.94
C LEU A 122 0.23 4.38 25.73
N TRP A 123 1.01 5.14 24.98
CA TRP A 123 1.74 4.67 23.80
C TRP A 123 3.02 5.48 23.60
N PRO A 124 3.98 4.97 22.80
CA PRO A 124 5.32 5.54 22.71
C PRO A 124 5.40 7.03 22.37
N GLU A 125 4.62 7.50 21.39
CA GLU A 125 4.66 8.91 20.95
C GLU A 125 3.56 9.80 21.56
N LYS A 126 2.89 9.37 22.64
CA LYS A 126 1.77 10.11 23.25
C LYS A 126 2.07 11.58 23.56
N ALA A 127 3.27 11.87 24.02
CA ALA A 127 3.68 13.24 24.34
C ALA A 127 3.97 14.10 23.10
N ALA A 128 4.20 13.47 21.93
CA ALA A 128 4.60 14.15 20.69
C ALA A 128 3.47 14.23 19.65
N ARG A 129 2.39 13.46 19.84
CA ARG A 129 1.28 13.32 18.89
C ARG A 129 -0.06 13.47 19.61
N LYS A 130 -0.98 14.23 19.03
CA LYS A 130 -2.40 14.15 19.33
C LYS A 130 -3.04 13.19 18.33
N ARG A 131 -4.03 12.42 18.76
CA ARG A 131 -4.83 11.55 17.89
C ARG A 131 -6.29 11.96 17.95
N GLU A 132 -6.99 11.86 16.85
CA GLU A 132 -8.38 12.29 16.72
C GLU A 132 -9.11 11.37 15.74
N TRP A 133 -10.31 10.95 16.14
CA TRP A 133 -11.23 10.22 15.29
C TRP A 133 -12.07 11.22 14.52
N MET A 134 -12.13 11.06 13.21
CA MET A 134 -12.83 11.95 12.30
C MET A 134 -13.64 11.12 11.31
N SER A 135 -14.69 11.69 10.73
CA SER A 135 -15.30 11.10 9.53
C SER A 135 -14.31 11.11 8.37
N VAL A 136 -14.58 10.32 7.33
CA VAL A 136 -13.75 10.31 6.10
C VAL A 136 -13.67 11.71 5.48
N ASP A 137 -14.78 12.45 5.46
CA ASP A 137 -14.83 13.81 4.90
C ASP A 137 -14.07 14.82 5.75
N GLU A 138 -14.21 14.77 7.07
CA GLU A 138 -13.45 15.62 7.99
C GLU A 138 -11.94 15.35 7.85
N ALA A 139 -11.55 14.08 7.78
CA ALA A 139 -10.16 13.70 7.59
C ALA A 139 -9.60 14.17 6.23
N ARG A 140 -10.41 14.15 5.18
CA ARG A 140 -10.05 14.66 3.84
C ARG A 140 -9.73 16.15 3.86
N GLU A 141 -10.47 16.93 4.65
CA GLU A 141 -10.22 18.36 4.82
C GLU A 141 -9.02 18.62 5.73
N ALA A 142 -8.86 17.84 6.81
CA ALA A 142 -7.76 17.98 7.76
C ALA A 142 -6.39 17.55 7.17
N CYS A 143 -6.36 16.55 6.28
CA CYS A 143 -5.14 16.02 5.68
C CYS A 143 -4.71 16.82 4.42
N GLY A 144 -3.68 17.64 4.59
CA GLY A 144 -3.22 18.55 3.53
C GLY A 144 -2.37 17.96 2.39
N GLN A 145 -2.17 16.63 2.31
CA GLN A 145 -1.41 16.02 1.20
C GLN A 145 -2.36 15.30 0.24
N TRP A 146 -2.18 15.53 -1.07
CA TRP A 146 -3.06 14.99 -2.11
C TRP A 146 -3.21 13.45 -2.02
N TRP A 147 -2.10 12.73 -1.81
CA TRP A 147 -2.11 11.27 -1.74
C TRP A 147 -2.93 10.73 -0.55
N MET A 148 -3.04 11.50 0.55
CA MET A 148 -3.87 11.10 1.68
C MET A 148 -5.36 11.19 1.34
N LYS A 149 -5.73 12.18 0.52
CA LYS A 149 -7.11 12.32 0.02
C LYS A 149 -7.47 11.18 -0.91
N GLU A 150 -6.58 10.83 -1.85
CA GLU A 150 -6.77 9.66 -2.71
C GLU A 150 -6.87 8.35 -1.91
N ALA A 151 -6.02 8.18 -0.89
CA ALA A 151 -6.09 6.97 -0.04
C ALA A 151 -7.42 6.88 0.72
N LEU A 152 -8.00 8.03 1.13
CA LEU A 152 -9.35 8.10 1.71
C LEU A 152 -10.46 7.83 0.68
N ASP A 153 -10.29 8.16 -0.59
CA ASP A 153 -11.23 7.79 -1.66
C ASP A 153 -11.30 6.27 -1.87
N ILE A 154 -10.16 5.59 -1.72
CA ILE A 154 -10.05 4.14 -1.95
C ILE A 154 -10.57 3.34 -0.74
N LEU A 155 -10.42 3.88 0.48
CA LEU A 155 -10.69 3.17 1.73
C LEU A 155 -12.12 2.56 1.78
N PRO A 156 -13.23 3.31 1.60
CA PRO A 156 -14.57 2.75 1.69
C PRO A 156 -14.78 1.57 0.75
N SER A 157 -14.32 1.73 -0.50
CA SER A 157 -14.42 0.69 -1.53
C SER A 157 -13.64 -0.58 -1.18
N SER A 158 -12.43 -0.42 -0.60
CA SER A 158 -11.58 -1.55 -0.19
C SER A 158 -12.17 -2.35 0.98
N THR A 159 -12.93 -1.68 1.84
CA THR A 159 -13.59 -2.33 2.99
C THR A 159 -14.91 -2.97 2.60
N SER A 160 -15.47 -2.73 1.41
CA SER A 160 -16.70 -3.41 0.96
C SER A 160 -16.42 -4.90 0.67
N PRO A 161 -17.29 -5.84 1.11
CA PRO A 161 -17.11 -7.23 0.77
C PRO A 161 -17.37 -7.41 -0.72
N SER A 162 -16.32 -7.61 -1.51
CA SER A 162 -16.49 -8.15 -2.85
C SER A 162 -17.04 -9.58 -2.74
N PRO A 163 -18.12 -9.96 -3.45
CA PRO A 163 -18.58 -11.34 -3.46
C PRO A 163 -17.65 -12.17 -4.36
N SER A 164 -16.45 -12.53 -3.91
CA SER A 164 -15.65 -13.59 -4.55
C SER A 164 -14.47 -14.08 -3.72
N SER A 165 -14.71 -15.12 -2.95
CA SER A 165 -13.95 -16.38 -3.03
C SER A 165 -14.65 -17.39 -2.12
N THR A 166 -15.76 -17.92 -2.61
CA THR A 166 -16.43 -19.06 -1.97
C THR A 166 -15.44 -20.22 -2.00
N SER A 167 -14.84 -20.48 -0.84
CA SER A 167 -14.09 -21.70 -0.58
C SER A 167 -15.04 -22.88 -0.84
N THR A 168 -14.71 -23.67 -1.86
CA THR A 168 -15.39 -24.89 -2.26
C THR A 168 -15.53 -25.82 -1.05
N THR A 169 -16.65 -25.72 -0.34
CA THR A 169 -17.05 -26.71 0.65
C THR A 169 -17.83 -27.78 -0.10
N PHE A 170 -17.21 -28.94 -0.22
CA PHE A 170 -17.86 -30.17 -0.68
C PHE A 170 -18.94 -30.53 0.35
N VAL A 171 -20.21 -30.23 0.05
CA VAL A 171 -21.34 -30.82 0.76
C VAL A 171 -22.03 -31.77 -0.19
N ALA A 172 -21.73 -33.05 0.00
CA ALA A 172 -22.46 -34.13 -0.65
C ALA A 172 -23.89 -34.18 -0.09
N VAL A 173 -24.88 -33.87 -0.91
CA VAL A 173 -26.26 -34.31 -0.70
C VAL A 173 -26.82 -34.81 -2.02
N THR A 174 -27.03 -36.12 -2.04
CA THR A 174 -27.71 -36.90 -3.07
C THR A 174 -29.13 -36.40 -3.28
N LEU A 175 -29.51 -36.05 -4.51
CA LEU A 175 -30.89 -36.17 -4.99
C LEU A 175 -30.88 -36.42 -6.50
N LEU A 176 -31.38 -37.61 -6.84
CA LEU A 176 -31.65 -38.11 -8.18
C LEU A 176 -32.71 -37.24 -8.86
N HIS A 177 -32.56 -36.94 -10.16
CA HIS A 177 -33.44 -37.41 -11.24
C HIS A 177 -33.15 -36.67 -12.57
N ASN A 178 -32.98 -37.49 -13.63
CA ASN A 178 -33.28 -37.25 -15.04
C ASN A 178 -32.93 -35.91 -15.69
N CYS A 179 -31.79 -35.86 -16.40
CA CYS A 179 -31.68 -35.17 -17.68
C CYS A 179 -30.66 -35.89 -18.58
N ARG A 180 -31.15 -36.35 -19.73
CA ARG A 180 -30.39 -37.01 -20.82
C ARG A 180 -29.38 -36.02 -21.44
N PRO A 181 -28.12 -36.40 -21.71
CA PRO A 181 -27.18 -35.55 -22.42
C PRO A 181 -27.49 -35.51 -23.93
N PRO A 182 -27.40 -34.34 -24.61
CA PRO A 182 -27.38 -34.28 -26.07
C PRO A 182 -26.03 -34.76 -26.64
N PRO A 183 -25.99 -35.29 -27.87
CA PRO A 183 -24.81 -35.93 -28.45
C PRO A 183 -23.74 -34.91 -28.87
N SER A 184 -22.47 -35.27 -28.64
CA SER A 184 -21.28 -34.57 -29.11
C SER A 184 -21.17 -34.59 -30.64
N PRO A 185 -20.83 -33.46 -31.30
CA PRO A 185 -20.37 -33.49 -32.67
C PRO A 185 -18.86 -33.76 -32.77
N LEU A 186 -18.54 -34.53 -33.78
CA LEU A 186 -17.27 -35.17 -34.13
C LEU A 186 -16.19 -34.16 -34.55
N LEU A 187 -14.94 -34.49 -34.21
CA LEU A 187 -13.73 -33.86 -34.76
C LEU A 187 -13.65 -34.04 -36.28
N GLN A 188 -13.22 -32.98 -36.96
CA GLN A 188 -12.63 -33.04 -38.31
C GLN A 188 -11.24 -32.37 -38.25
N PRO A 189 -10.22 -32.93 -38.93
CA PRO A 189 -8.85 -32.42 -38.90
C PRO A 189 -8.65 -31.28 -39.91
N PHE A 190 -7.94 -30.21 -39.51
CA PHE A 190 -7.45 -29.20 -40.44
C PHE A 190 -6.02 -29.53 -40.93
N PRO A 191 -5.69 -29.27 -42.20
CA PRO A 191 -4.46 -29.72 -42.82
C PRO A 191 -3.25 -28.82 -42.52
N LEU A 192 -2.09 -29.48 -42.52
CA LEU A 192 -0.74 -28.94 -42.52
C LEU A 192 -0.50 -28.07 -43.78
N LEU A 193 0.06 -26.87 -43.62
CA LEU A 193 0.74 -26.18 -44.73
C LEU A 193 2.05 -25.57 -44.26
N GLN A 194 3.14 -26.09 -44.83
CA GLN A 194 4.49 -25.55 -44.77
C GLN A 194 4.57 -24.26 -45.57
N ILE A 195 5.21 -23.22 -45.03
CA ILE A 195 5.90 -22.22 -45.85
C ILE A 195 7.27 -21.93 -45.20
N LEU A 196 8.31 -22.35 -45.92
CA LEU A 196 9.69 -21.95 -45.72
C LEU A 196 9.85 -20.47 -46.10
N GLY A 197 10.47 -19.68 -45.24
CA GLY A 197 10.86 -18.30 -45.53
C GLY A 197 12.09 -17.92 -44.72
N ARG A 198 13.26 -17.98 -45.36
CA ARG A 198 14.51 -17.40 -44.88
C ARG A 198 14.31 -15.89 -44.67
N PHE A 199 14.69 -15.38 -43.52
CA PHE A 199 15.00 -13.97 -43.35
C PHE A 199 16.31 -13.85 -42.56
N ASP A 200 17.33 -13.37 -43.26
CA ASP A 200 18.64 -13.02 -42.74
C ASP A 200 18.54 -11.88 -41.71
N LEU A 201 19.19 -12.07 -40.56
CA LEU A 201 19.37 -11.04 -39.54
C LEU A 201 20.68 -10.27 -39.82
N PRO A 202 20.66 -8.93 -39.92
CA PRO A 202 21.88 -8.14 -39.92
C PRO A 202 22.47 -8.02 -38.50
N GLY A 203 23.78 -8.18 -38.42
CA GLY A 203 24.57 -8.20 -37.19
C GLY A 203 24.53 -6.89 -36.40
N TYR A 204 24.53 -7.04 -35.07
CA TYR A 204 24.81 -5.97 -34.12
C TYR A 204 26.27 -6.08 -33.66
N ASP A 205 27.05 -5.04 -33.99
CA ASP A 205 28.46 -4.90 -33.66
C ASP A 205 28.61 -4.38 -32.21
N ALA A 206 29.33 -5.14 -31.40
CA ALA A 206 29.62 -4.82 -30.01
C ALA A 206 30.85 -3.90 -29.91
N LYS A 207 30.73 -2.64 -30.34
CA LYS A 207 31.76 -1.60 -30.15
C LYS A 207 31.18 -0.18 -30.04
N GLU A 208 30.35 0.06 -29.03
CA GLU A 208 30.02 1.44 -28.63
C GLU A 208 29.94 1.57 -27.10
N LEU A 209 31.06 1.27 -26.43
CA LEU A 209 31.20 1.39 -24.97
C LEU A 209 32.50 2.05 -24.52
N SER A 210 33.18 2.78 -25.42
CA SER A 210 34.46 3.43 -25.09
C SER A 210 34.60 4.91 -25.45
N MET A 211 33.53 5.63 -25.80
CA MET A 211 33.64 7.04 -26.22
C MET A 211 32.81 8.08 -25.45
N GLU A 212 32.08 7.70 -24.39
CA GLU A 212 31.40 8.69 -23.52
C GLU A 212 32.09 8.93 -22.16
N ARG A 213 33.20 8.23 -21.86
CA ARG A 213 33.98 8.47 -20.62
C ARG A 213 35.00 9.62 -20.72
N SER A 214 35.11 10.30 -21.86
CA SER A 214 36.11 11.36 -22.06
C SER A 214 35.54 12.79 -22.08
N GLN A 215 34.23 13.00 -22.13
CA GLN A 215 33.64 14.35 -22.17
C GLN A 215 33.16 14.88 -20.79
N SER A 216 32.97 14.02 -19.79
CA SER A 216 32.61 14.46 -18.42
C SER A 216 33.79 15.05 -17.62
N ARG A 217 35.04 14.76 -18.00
CA ARG A 217 36.24 15.26 -17.28
C ARG A 217 36.73 16.64 -17.71
N GLN A 218 36.26 17.19 -18.83
CA GLN A 218 36.69 18.53 -19.30
C GLN A 218 35.76 19.67 -18.86
N ASN A 219 34.50 19.41 -18.49
CA ASN A 219 33.59 20.47 -18.03
C ASN A 219 33.72 20.84 -16.54
N LYS A 220 34.53 20.13 -15.75
CA LYS A 220 34.73 20.44 -14.32
C LYS A 220 35.93 21.35 -14.02
N LYS A 221 36.65 21.83 -15.05
CA LYS A 221 37.80 22.74 -14.91
C LYS A 221 37.57 24.17 -15.43
N LYS A 222 36.35 24.53 -15.85
CA LYS A 222 36.04 25.86 -16.43
C LYS A 222 35.09 26.74 -15.61
N THR A 223 34.85 26.40 -14.34
CA THR A 223 33.95 27.17 -13.44
C THR A 223 34.61 27.61 -12.13
N LEU A 224 35.94 27.65 -12.09
CA LEU A 224 36.71 28.37 -11.09
C LEU A 224 37.86 29.11 -11.79
N SER A 225 37.54 30.29 -12.31
CA SER A 225 38.46 31.42 -12.54
C SER A 225 37.62 32.69 -12.69
#